data_AF-A0A7S1A7N3-F1
#
_entry.id   AF-A0A7S1A7N3-F1
#
_cell.length_a   1.000
_cell.length_b   1.000
_cell.length_c   1.000
_cell.angle_alpha   90.00
_cell.angle_beta   90.00
_cell.angle_gamma   90.00
#
_symmetry.space_group_name_H-M   'P 1'
#
loop_
_entity.id
_entity.type
_entity.pdbx_description
1 polymer ?
#
loop_
_entity_poly.entity_id
_entity_poly.type
_entity_poly.pdbx_seq_one_letter_code
_entity_poly.pdbx_strand_id
1 'polypeptide(L)'
;CSGMGSVALQPGYFAPAHDASDVWKCYGVPKRCPGGNPGTCADNRRNTSVACVECEVGSRATSDGPCVECHEGDGLFVAGLMLLVFLALGLSYCAISWEDRAKQKEA
;
A
#
# COMPACT_ATOMS: atom_id res chain seq x y z
N CYS A 1 -22.89 -37.12 11.33
CA CYS A 1 -21.74 -37.22 10.42
C CYS A 1 -20.53 -36.62 11.11
N SER A 2 -19.51 -37.40 11.43
CA SER A 2 -18.20 -36.84 11.81
C SER A 2 -17.62 -36.21 10.55
N GLY A 3 -17.47 -34.89 10.54
CA GLY A 3 -16.97 -34.15 9.39
C GLY A 3 -15.68 -34.76 8.87
N MET A 4 -15.57 -34.86 7.53
CA MET A 4 -14.35 -35.24 6.84
C MET A 4 -13.19 -34.41 7.39
N GLY A 5 -12.02 -35.04 7.56
CA GLY A 5 -10.83 -34.46 8.17
C GLY A 5 -10.37 -33.13 7.58
N SER A 6 -9.25 -32.61 8.10
CA SER A 6 -8.70 -31.31 7.69
C SER A 6 -8.58 -31.19 6.16
N VAL A 7 -9.38 -30.30 5.57
CA VAL A 7 -9.29 -29.94 4.15
C VAL A 7 -8.22 -28.87 4.00
N ALA A 8 -7.22 -29.14 3.17
CA ALA A 8 -6.15 -28.20 2.85
C ALA A 8 -6.23 -27.78 1.37
N LEU A 9 -6.04 -26.49 1.13
CA LEU A 9 -6.02 -25.86 -0.17
C LEU A 9 -4.64 -26.01 -0.82
N GLN A 10 -4.65 -26.20 -2.14
CA GLN A 10 -3.42 -26.16 -2.93
C GLN A 10 -2.89 -24.72 -3.05
N PRO A 11 -1.58 -24.53 -3.27
CA PRO A 11 -1.02 -23.22 -3.59
C PRO A 11 -1.74 -22.57 -4.77
N GLY A 12 -1.98 -21.25 -4.68
CA GLY A 12 -2.77 -20.49 -5.65
C GLY A 12 -4.28 -20.50 -5.40
N TYR A 13 -4.75 -21.20 -4.36
CA TYR A 13 -6.15 -21.20 -3.94
C TYR A 13 -6.33 -20.64 -2.53
N PHE A 14 -7.50 -20.06 -2.29
CA PHE A 14 -7.92 -19.49 -1.02
C PHE A 14 -9.38 -19.85 -0.75
N ALA A 15 -9.72 -20.14 0.49
CA ALA A 15 -11.09 -20.23 0.97
C ALA A 15 -11.16 -19.52 2.33
N PRO A 16 -12.24 -18.82 2.66
CA PRO A 16 -12.38 -18.16 3.94
C PRO A 16 -12.49 -19.17 5.10
N ALA A 17 -12.04 -18.79 6.30
CA ALA A 17 -12.03 -19.69 7.46
C ALA A 17 -13.44 -20.14 7.91
N HIS A 18 -14.47 -19.32 7.65
CA HIS A 18 -15.85 -19.59 8.05
C HIS A 18 -16.61 -20.45 7.03
N ASP A 19 -16.10 -20.58 5.80
CA ASP A 19 -16.71 -21.38 4.75
C ASP A 19 -15.64 -22.00 3.83
N ALA A 20 -15.25 -23.23 4.13
CA ALA A 20 -14.26 -23.97 3.35
C ALA A 20 -14.79 -24.43 1.97
N SER A 21 -16.09 -24.29 1.70
CA SER A 21 -16.67 -24.67 0.40
C SER A 21 -16.51 -23.58 -0.67
N ASP A 22 -16.27 -22.34 -0.22
CA ASP A 22 -16.10 -21.18 -1.09
C ASP A 22 -14.63 -21.01 -1.51
N VAL A 23 -14.24 -21.73 -2.57
CA VAL A 23 -12.84 -21.81 -3.03
C VAL A 23 -12.60 -20.86 -4.20
N TRP A 24 -11.68 -19.93 -4.00
CA TRP A 24 -11.26 -18.93 -4.97
C TRP A 24 -9.86 -19.22 -5.51
N LYS A 25 -9.66 -18.98 -6.80
CA LYS A 25 -8.33 -19.01 -7.42
C LYS A 25 -7.71 -17.61 -7.37
N CYS A 26 -6.52 -17.50 -6.81
CA CYS A 26 -5.83 -16.23 -6.68
C CYS A 26 -5.23 -15.80 -8.03
N TYR A 27 -5.52 -14.56 -8.44
CA TYR A 27 -5.15 -14.02 -9.74
C TYR A 27 -3.87 -13.16 -9.68
N GLY A 28 -3.10 -13.18 -10.77
CA GLY A 28 -1.90 -12.35 -10.95
C GLY A 28 -0.66 -12.96 -10.30
N VAL A 29 -0.55 -12.86 -8.97
CA VAL A 29 0.64 -13.30 -8.23
C VAL A 29 0.30 -14.57 -7.43
N PRO A 30 0.76 -15.76 -7.85
CA PRO A 30 0.39 -17.03 -7.20
C PRO A 30 0.80 -17.10 -5.72
N LYS A 31 1.91 -16.45 -5.36
CA LYS A 31 2.44 -16.39 -4.00
C LYS A 31 1.56 -15.63 -3.00
N ARG A 32 0.50 -14.95 -3.44
CA ARG A 32 -0.49 -14.31 -2.55
C ARG A 32 -1.24 -15.33 -1.70
N CYS A 33 -1.43 -16.52 -2.26
CA CYS A 33 -2.16 -17.62 -1.66
C CYS A 33 -1.24 -18.83 -1.60
N PRO A 34 -0.51 -19.01 -0.48
CA PRO A 34 0.42 -20.13 -0.33
C PRO A 34 -0.30 -21.48 -0.26
N GLY A 35 -1.64 -21.49 -0.11
CA GLY A 35 -2.43 -22.68 0.16
C GLY A 35 -2.49 -22.97 1.67
N GLY A 36 -2.83 -24.20 2.04
CA GLY A 36 -2.96 -24.63 3.43
C GLY A 36 -4.40 -24.56 3.94
N ASN A 37 -4.59 -24.26 5.23
CA ASN A 37 -5.92 -24.27 5.82
C ASN A 37 -6.77 -23.10 5.30
N PRO A 38 -8.11 -23.23 5.28
CA PRO A 38 -9.01 -22.10 5.02
C PRO A 38 -8.67 -20.90 5.91
N GLY A 39 -8.67 -19.70 5.32
CA GLY A 39 -8.26 -18.45 5.97
C GLY A 39 -6.76 -18.15 5.89
N THR A 40 -5.96 -18.97 5.20
CA THR A 40 -4.51 -18.74 5.06
C THR A 40 -4.21 -17.83 3.86
N CYS A 41 -3.54 -16.72 4.13
CA CYS A 41 -2.99 -15.81 3.11
C CYS A 41 -1.49 -15.60 3.33
N ALA A 42 -0.79 -15.03 2.34
CA ALA A 42 0.59 -14.60 2.52
C ALA A 42 0.72 -13.47 3.56
N ASP A 43 1.94 -13.21 4.03
CA ASP A 43 2.18 -12.24 5.11
C ASP A 43 1.59 -10.85 4.82
N ASN A 44 1.02 -10.25 5.87
CA ASN A 44 0.34 -8.94 5.86
C ASN A 44 -0.81 -8.82 4.85
N ARG A 45 -1.36 -9.95 4.38
CA ARG A 45 -2.59 -9.97 3.59
C ARG A 45 -3.80 -10.19 4.47
N ARG A 46 -4.90 -9.54 4.09
CA ARG A 46 -6.14 -9.62 4.83
C ARG A 46 -6.88 -10.92 4.54
N ASN A 47 -7.00 -11.79 5.54
CA ASN A 47 -7.67 -13.10 5.40
C ASN A 47 -9.20 -13.02 5.26
N THR A 48 -9.79 -11.85 5.49
CA THR A 48 -11.22 -11.59 5.24
C THR A 48 -11.46 -11.07 3.82
N SER A 49 -10.41 -10.75 3.06
CA SER A 49 -10.54 -10.32 1.67
C SER A 49 -10.67 -11.51 0.73
N VAL A 50 -11.49 -11.35 -0.31
CA VAL A 50 -11.68 -12.38 -1.33
C VAL A 50 -10.34 -12.63 -2.03
N ALA A 51 -9.92 -13.90 -2.07
CA ALA A 51 -8.68 -14.34 -2.71
C ALA A 51 -7.40 -13.60 -2.23
N CYS A 52 -7.36 -13.19 -0.96
CA CYS A 52 -6.23 -12.48 -0.36
C CYS A 52 -5.81 -11.24 -1.18
N VAL A 53 -6.76 -10.53 -1.80
CA VAL A 53 -6.43 -9.41 -2.69
C VAL A 53 -5.97 -8.17 -1.92
N GLU A 54 -6.50 -7.98 -0.71
CA GLU A 54 -6.20 -6.81 0.13
C GLU A 54 -5.00 -7.03 1.05
N CYS A 55 -4.29 -5.94 1.32
CA CYS A 55 -3.25 -5.86 2.33
C CYS A 55 -3.83 -5.33 3.64
N GLU A 56 -3.21 -5.66 4.76
CA GLU A 56 -3.54 -5.04 6.05
C GLU A 56 -3.24 -3.54 6.02
N VAL A 57 -3.96 -2.78 6.85
CA VAL A 57 -3.79 -1.32 6.95
C VAL A 57 -2.34 -1.01 7.34
N GLY A 58 -1.71 -0.06 6.65
CA GLY A 58 -0.30 0.28 6.84
C GLY A 58 0.68 -0.56 6.02
N SER A 59 0.19 -1.49 5.21
CA SER A 59 1.00 -2.26 4.26
C SER A 59 0.55 -2.07 2.82
N ARG A 60 1.46 -2.32 1.87
CA ARG A 60 1.25 -2.20 0.43
C ARG A 60 1.54 -3.50 -0.29
N ALA A 61 0.82 -3.72 -1.40
CA ALA A 61 1.01 -4.91 -2.23
C ALA A 61 2.36 -4.86 -2.95
N THR A 62 3.00 -6.02 -3.08
CA THR A 62 4.20 -6.22 -3.91
C THR A 62 3.95 -7.24 -5.01
N SER A 63 4.91 -7.35 -5.94
CA SER A 63 4.93 -8.38 -6.97
C SER A 63 5.28 -9.78 -6.43
N ASP A 64 5.79 -9.88 -5.20
CA ASP A 64 6.34 -11.13 -4.66
C ASP A 64 5.31 -11.99 -3.92
N GLY A 65 4.11 -11.47 -3.69
CA GLY A 65 3.06 -12.17 -2.94
C GLY A 65 2.71 -11.46 -1.64
N PRO A 66 3.62 -11.37 -0.64
CA PRO A 66 3.31 -10.73 0.63
C PRO A 66 3.14 -9.21 0.49
N CYS A 67 2.43 -8.61 1.45
CA CYS A 67 2.37 -7.17 1.59
C CYS A 67 3.52 -6.68 2.48
N VAL A 68 4.13 -5.56 2.10
CA VAL A 68 5.24 -4.95 2.85
C VAL A 68 4.73 -3.72 3.57
N GLU A 69 5.24 -3.45 4.76
CA GLU A 69 4.85 -2.24 5.48
C GLU A 69 5.27 -0.98 4.73
N CYS A 70 4.41 0.04 4.81
CA CYS A 70 4.73 1.38 4.31
C CYS A 70 5.79 1.98 5.23
N HIS A 71 6.94 2.39 4.68
CA HIS A 71 7.98 3.04 5.48
C HIS A 71 7.60 4.48 5.82
N GLU A 72 7.73 4.84 7.09
CA GLU A 72 7.44 6.17 7.64
C GLU A 72 8.33 7.29 7.06
N GLY A 73 9.38 6.93 6.32
CA GLY A 73 10.31 7.87 5.67
C GLY A 73 9.70 8.68 4.52
N ASP A 74 8.58 8.23 3.94
CA ASP A 74 7.90 8.96 2.85
C ASP A 74 7.34 10.31 3.33
N GLY A 75 6.97 10.41 4.62
CA GLY A 75 6.46 11.65 5.20
C GLY A 75 7.49 12.78 5.23
N LEU A 76 8.74 12.47 5.60
CA LEU A 76 9.83 13.45 5.62
C LEU A 76 10.22 13.91 4.22
N PHE A 77 10.19 13.00 3.25
CA PHE A 77 10.45 13.32 1.85
C PHE A 77 9.39 14.29 1.28
N VAL A 78 8.10 14.00 1.52
CA VAL A 78 7.00 14.87 1.09
C VAL A 78 7.03 16.22 1.82
N ALA A 79 7.30 16.22 3.13
CA ALA A 79 7.43 17.46 3.90
C ALA A 79 8.61 18.32 3.42
N GLY A 80 9.74 17.69 3.10
CA GLY A 80 10.91 18.36 2.51
C GLY A 80 10.59 18.99 1.16
N LEU A 81 9.89 18.28 0.28
CA LEU A 81 9.44 18.81 -1.01
C LEU A 81 8.50 20.01 -0.85
N MET A 82 7.55 19.94 0.08
CA MET A 82 6.65 21.07 0.37
C MET A 82 7.44 22.29 0.85
N LEU A 83 8.40 22.09 1.76
CA LEU A 83 9.22 23.17 2.30
C LEU A 83 10.07 23.83 1.20
N LEU A 84 10.64 23.05 0.28
CA LEU A 84 11.35 23.56 -0.89
C LEU A 84 10.47 24.41 -1.80
N VAL A 85 9.22 23.99 -2.05
CA VAL A 85 8.26 24.77 -2.86
C VAL A 85 7.96 26.11 -2.19
N PHE A 86 7.71 26.12 -0.87
CA PHE A 86 7.47 27.37 -0.14
C PHE A 86 8.68 28.30 -0.16
N LEU A 87 9.89 27.77 -0.03
CA LEU A 87 11.12 28.57 -0.14
C LEU A 87 11.29 29.15 -1.55
N ALA A 88 11.05 28.36 -2.59
CA ALA A 88 11.14 28.84 -3.97
C ALA A 88 10.15 29.98 -4.26
N LEU A 89 8.90 29.82 -3.81
CA LEU A 89 7.88 30.86 -3.92
C LEU A 89 8.27 32.11 -3.12
N GLY A 90 8.75 31.95 -1.89
CA GLY A 90 9.24 33.07 -1.07
C GLY A 90 10.39 33.83 -1.72
N LEU A 91 11.37 33.12 -2.30
CA LEU A 91 12.49 33.73 -3.01
C LEU A 91 12.03 34.47 -4.27
N SER A 92 11.13 33.87 -5.06
CA SER A 92 10.57 34.55 -6.24
C SER A 92 9.81 35.82 -5.85
N TYR A 93 9.02 35.78 -4.77
CA TYR A 93 8.30 36.94 -4.27
C TYR A 93 9.24 38.04 -3.77
N CYS A 94 10.29 37.67 -3.04
CA CYS A 94 11.32 38.60 -2.60
C CYS A 94 12.02 39.27 -3.80
N ALA A 95 12.40 38.50 -4.82
CA ALA A 95 13.04 39.02 -6.04
C ALA A 95 12.13 40.04 -6.74
N ILE A 96 10.86 39.68 -6.97
CA ILE A 96 9.87 40.57 -7.59
C ILE A 96 9.68 41.84 -6.74
N SER A 97 9.58 41.69 -5.41
CA SER A 97 9.40 42.83 -4.51
C SER A 97 10.59 43.80 -4.49
N TRP A 98 11.80 43.31 -4.77
CA TRP A 98 13.00 44.14 -4.85
C TRP A 98 13.05 44.90 -6.16
N GLU A 99 12.67 44.27 -7.26
CA GLU A 99 12.54 44.92 -8.56
C GLU A 99 11.50 46.05 -8.53
N ASP A 100 10.35 45.83 -7.88
CA ASP A 100 9.32 46.85 -7.71
C ASP A 100 9.81 48.05 -6.88
N ARG A 101 10.55 47.79 -5.79
CA ARG A 101 11.14 48.84 -4.94
C ARG A 101 12.26 49.60 -5.65
N ALA A 102 13.00 48.97 -6.57
CA ALA A 102 14.03 49.62 -7.35
C ALA A 102 13.41 50.62 -8.35
N LYS A 103 12.38 50.19 -9.09
CA LYS A 103 11.66 51.03 -10.06
C LYS A 103 10.99 52.26 -9.42
N GLN A 104 10.50 52.14 -8.19
CA GLN A 104 9.88 53.26 -7.44
C GLN A 104 10.87 54.34 -7.01
N LYS A 105 12.18 54.05 -6.93
CA LYS A 105 13.20 55.04 -6.51
C LYS A 105 13.74 55.88 -7.67
N GLU A 106 13.47 55.47 -8.91
CA GLU A 106 13.91 56.14 -10.14
C GLU A 106 12.82 57.04 -10.75
N ALA A 107 11.60 57.00 -10.22
CA ALA A 107 10.47 57.86 -10.58
C ALA A 107 10.34 59.06 -9.63
#